data_AF-A0A8T4MQ23-F1
#
_entry.id   AF-A0A8T4MQ23-F1
#
_cell.length_a   1.000
_cell.length_b   1.000
_cell.length_c   1.000
_cell.angle_alpha   90.00
_cell.angle_beta   90.00
_cell.angle_gamma   90.00
#
_symmetry.space_group_name_H-M   'P 1'
#
loop_
_entity.id
_entity.type
_entity.pdbx_description
1 polymer ?
#
loop_
_entity_poly.entity_id
_entity_poly.type
_entity_poly.pdbx_seq_one_letter_code
_entity_poly.pdbx_strand_id
1 'polypeptide(L)'
;MKKEMKPEKLEDKDLENRISISLIKITLISLFFFLLLLLLVMFILSQEINPSFNVCCERTKSGAWCQNTLENNCNTNYRMTPTSCDATSFCKLGVCVDTFEGLCMENTPQKVCEISKGTWFDGEIEELPQCTLGCCVLGDQASFVTLTRCKRLSRLYGLETDFKKDITDEVQCILIAHASDKGACVFEVEGEKTCTFTTRQACTGITSDNSTELAFFKDFLCTADELATNCGPTTETICIEGKDEVYFKDTCGNPANIYDANRIYNKDPSYWRKIILKSQSCNPNDGNINSKSCGNCNYLQGSICSKGNAQFGNNICKDLNCYNTQNGNSYKNGESWCESINPEFNGVGNGQDAVGNRYFRHVCINGEEIIEPCADFRNEVCIEQTHPAYGNFIEAACRINRWTDCIDQFTEEECLNTDKRDCLWASGVHYDGSGSKQEIKNIANQEIETKNKGILKGGFICLPKYPPGFEFWKDSNAKQLCSLGNSKQVVEFETNIFGKRKCKGNCEVLEKSWVDTMNRACINLGDCGAYININNVYTDFGVVVKYNGTRKNIQGGLLSDVKESAEQTAQQEEINQQQNSFNAEPKENETIFNK
;
A
#
# COMPACT_ATOMS: atom_id res chain seq x y z
N MET A 1 123.29 -20.96 32.79
CA MET A 1 122.52 -20.96 31.53
C MET A 1 121.12 -20.44 31.81
N LYS A 2 120.65 -19.48 31.00
CA LYS A 2 119.25 -18.97 30.81
C LYS A 2 118.45 -18.65 32.10
N LYS A 3 118.24 -17.35 32.39
CA LYS A 3 117.04 -16.55 32.01
C LYS A 3 115.75 -17.13 32.60
N GLU A 4 115.17 -16.43 33.57
CA GLU A 4 113.85 -15.82 33.43
C GLU A 4 113.57 -14.78 34.54
N MET A 5 113.02 -13.64 34.11
CA MET A 5 112.57 -12.50 34.90
C MET A 5 111.25 -12.83 35.60
N LYS A 6 111.09 -12.38 36.85
CA LYS A 6 109.78 -12.01 37.42
C LYS A 6 109.92 -10.70 38.19
N PRO A 7 109.15 -9.65 37.87
CA PRO A 7 109.02 -8.50 38.72
C PRO A 7 107.85 -8.71 39.69
N GLU A 8 108.12 -8.49 40.96
CA GLU A 8 107.15 -8.26 42.02
C GLU A 8 107.16 -6.76 42.30
N LYS A 9 106.01 -6.07 42.16
CA LYS A 9 105.78 -4.77 42.83
C LYS A 9 104.30 -4.36 42.82
N LEU A 10 103.74 -4.44 44.03
CA LEU A 10 102.72 -3.64 44.70
C LEU A 10 101.62 -2.93 43.88
N GLU A 11 100.40 -3.45 43.99
CA GLU A 11 99.13 -2.74 43.75
C GLU A 11 98.92 -1.63 44.81
N ASP A 12 98.88 -0.37 44.38
CA ASP A 12 98.44 0.77 45.19
C ASP A 12 96.91 0.94 45.06
N LYS A 13 96.17 0.07 45.75
CA LYS A 13 94.69 0.04 45.80
C LYS A 13 94.05 1.25 46.50
N ASP A 14 94.83 2.13 47.12
CA ASP A 14 94.30 3.19 47.99
C ASP A 14 94.03 4.51 47.25
N LEU A 15 94.65 4.73 46.07
CA LEU A 15 94.41 5.92 45.25
C LEU A 15 93.15 5.80 44.37
N GLU A 16 92.88 4.61 43.81
CA GLU A 16 91.65 4.35 43.03
C GLU A 16 90.40 4.44 43.91
N ASN A 17 90.50 4.01 45.18
CA ASN A 17 89.35 4.00 46.09
C ASN A 17 88.95 5.41 46.53
N ARG A 18 89.92 6.32 46.70
CA ARG A 18 89.64 7.73 47.07
C ARG A 18 89.04 8.54 45.92
N ILE A 19 89.49 8.30 44.68
CA ILE A 19 88.91 8.92 43.48
C ILE A 19 87.49 8.39 43.24
N SER A 20 87.27 7.08 43.43
CA SER A 20 85.96 6.44 43.29
C SER A 20 84.94 6.95 44.32
N ILE A 21 85.32 7.09 45.60
CA ILE A 21 84.42 7.62 46.64
C ILE A 21 84.07 9.10 46.40
N SER A 22 85.02 9.90 45.91
CA SER A 22 84.75 11.31 45.57
C SER A 22 83.81 11.45 44.37
N LEU A 23 83.98 10.62 43.33
CA LEU A 23 83.10 10.57 42.17
C LEU A 23 81.69 10.09 42.55
N ILE A 24 81.57 9.09 43.41
CA ILE A 24 80.29 8.57 43.92
C ILE A 24 79.54 9.63 44.74
N LYS A 25 80.26 10.42 45.56
CA LYS A 25 79.63 11.52 46.32
C LYS A 25 79.12 12.63 45.40
N ILE A 26 79.87 13.00 44.35
CA ILE A 26 79.46 14.02 43.39
C ILE A 26 78.27 13.53 42.54
N THR A 27 78.27 12.26 42.12
CA THR A 27 77.14 11.69 41.38
C THR A 27 75.89 11.56 42.25
N LEU A 28 76.01 11.19 43.54
CA LEU A 28 74.88 11.14 44.46
C LEU A 28 74.30 12.53 44.76
N ILE A 29 75.13 13.55 44.92
CA ILE A 29 74.67 14.94 45.11
C ILE A 29 73.99 15.46 43.85
N SER A 30 74.58 15.21 42.66
CA SER A 30 73.97 15.57 41.38
C SER A 30 72.63 14.86 41.15
N LEU A 31 72.54 13.57 41.50
CA LEU A 31 71.31 12.79 41.42
C LEU A 31 70.24 13.33 42.39
N PHE A 32 70.62 13.73 43.60
CA PHE A 32 69.71 14.32 44.58
C PHE A 32 69.15 15.66 44.09
N PHE A 33 69.98 16.55 43.55
CA PHE A 33 69.52 17.81 42.98
C PHE A 33 68.68 17.61 41.72
N PHE A 34 69.02 16.62 40.88
CA PHE A 34 68.21 16.26 39.71
C PHE A 34 66.85 15.70 40.13
N LEU A 35 66.79 14.85 41.18
CA LEU A 35 65.54 14.32 41.73
C LEU A 35 64.70 15.42 42.38
N LEU A 36 65.33 16.36 43.09
CA LEU A 36 64.67 17.51 43.69
C LEU A 36 64.09 18.44 42.60
N LEU A 37 64.83 18.66 41.51
CA LEU A 37 64.37 19.42 40.35
C LEU A 37 63.21 18.69 39.65
N LEU A 38 63.28 17.36 39.49
CA LEU A 38 62.20 16.53 38.97
C LEU A 38 60.95 16.62 39.85
N LEU A 39 61.10 16.57 41.18
CA LEU A 39 60.00 16.73 42.12
C LEU A 39 59.39 18.15 42.05
N LEU A 40 60.21 19.19 41.88
CA LEU A 40 59.74 20.56 41.66
C LEU A 40 59.01 20.72 40.33
N VAL A 41 59.49 20.12 39.25
CA VAL A 41 58.82 20.12 37.94
C VAL A 41 57.49 19.34 38.01
N MET A 42 57.45 18.21 38.70
CA MET A 42 56.22 17.46 38.93
C MET A 42 55.23 18.23 39.83
N PHE A 43 55.71 19.05 40.77
CA PHE A 43 54.87 19.93 41.59
C PHE A 43 54.29 21.11 40.79
N ILE A 44 55.03 21.64 39.81
CA ILE A 44 54.52 22.67 38.88
C ILE A 44 53.52 22.06 37.88
N LEU A 45 53.73 20.81 37.45
CA LEU A 45 52.83 20.09 36.53
C LEU A 45 51.57 19.50 37.20
N SER A 46 51.53 19.43 38.54
CA SER A 46 50.36 18.94 39.31
C SER A 46 49.48 20.07 39.84
N GLN A 47 49.66 21.30 39.34
CA GLN A 47 48.53 22.22 39.33
C GLN A 47 47.49 21.67 38.36
N GLU A 48 46.52 20.92 38.88
CA GLU A 48 45.21 20.87 38.25
C GLU A 48 44.69 22.31 38.21
N ILE A 49 44.94 22.97 37.08
CA ILE A 49 43.99 23.94 36.57
C ILE A 49 42.73 23.11 36.45
N ASN A 50 41.81 23.18 37.42
CA ASN A 50 40.44 22.84 37.13
C ASN A 50 40.04 23.84 36.03
N PRO A 51 39.94 23.49 34.74
CA PRO A 51 39.25 24.37 33.84
C PRO A 51 37.86 24.47 34.44
N SER A 52 37.48 25.64 34.91
CA SER A 52 36.09 25.93 35.18
C SER A 52 35.40 25.79 33.82
N PHE A 53 34.90 24.59 33.50
CA PHE A 53 34.00 24.36 32.39
C PHE A 53 32.77 25.20 32.71
N ASN A 54 32.75 26.40 32.16
CA ASN A 54 31.85 27.46 32.57
C ASN A 54 30.63 27.53 31.68
N VAL A 55 30.57 26.73 30.60
CA VAL A 55 29.45 26.69 29.67
C VAL A 55 29.16 25.28 29.17
N CYS A 56 27.88 25.02 28.88
CA CYS A 56 27.46 23.96 28.01
C CYS A 56 27.42 24.46 26.58
N CYS A 57 28.17 23.82 25.68
CA CYS A 57 28.03 24.02 24.25
C CYS A 57 26.99 23.03 23.68
N GLU A 58 25.97 23.53 22.99
CA GLU A 58 25.09 22.67 22.17
C GLU A 58 25.93 21.93 21.12
N ARG A 59 26.89 22.63 20.49
CA ARG A 59 27.86 22.03 19.58
C ARG A 59 29.23 22.69 19.71
N THR A 60 30.29 21.88 19.78
CA THR A 60 31.67 22.38 19.77
C THR A 60 32.14 22.69 18.34
N LYS A 61 33.22 23.45 18.22
CA LYS A 61 33.92 23.68 16.94
C LYS A 61 34.46 22.39 16.32
N SER A 62 34.77 21.38 17.14
CA SER A 62 35.17 20.04 16.68
C SER A 62 34.00 19.17 16.20
N GLY A 63 32.76 19.65 16.35
CA GLY A 63 31.55 18.96 15.87
C GLY A 63 30.88 18.04 16.89
N ALA A 64 31.41 17.92 18.11
CA ALA A 64 30.79 17.17 19.19
C ALA A 64 29.56 17.93 19.73
N TRP A 65 28.51 17.19 20.09
CA TRP A 65 27.28 17.76 20.64
C TRP A 65 27.30 17.68 22.16
N CYS A 66 26.67 18.66 22.82
CA CYS A 66 26.40 18.65 24.26
C CYS A 66 27.64 18.40 25.12
N GLN A 67 28.61 19.31 25.01
CA GLN A 67 29.88 19.21 25.73
C GLN A 67 29.99 20.34 26.77
N ASN A 68 30.28 19.96 28.01
CA ASN A 68 30.76 20.89 29.03
C ASN A 68 32.18 21.30 28.65
N THR A 69 32.39 22.56 28.26
CA THR A 69 33.71 23.02 27.83
C THR A 69 33.85 24.54 28.03
N LEU A 70 34.91 25.13 27.49
CA LEU A 70 35.13 26.57 27.50
C LEU A 70 34.32 27.24 26.37
N GLU A 71 33.85 28.47 26.61
CA GLU A 71 33.11 29.28 25.62
C GLU A 71 33.79 29.36 24.25
N ASN A 72 35.12 29.49 24.22
CA ASN A 72 35.89 29.54 22.98
C ASN A 72 35.83 28.24 22.15
N ASN A 73 35.42 27.12 22.74
CA ASN A 73 35.26 25.85 22.05
C ASN A 73 33.85 25.64 21.49
N CYS A 74 32.88 26.48 21.88
CA CYS A 74 31.53 26.43 21.33
C CYS A 74 31.50 26.98 19.90
N ASN A 75 30.69 26.35 19.05
CA ASN A 75 30.38 26.89 17.73
C ASN A 75 29.35 28.02 17.87
N THR A 76 29.70 29.21 17.38
CA THR A 76 28.88 30.44 17.52
C THR A 76 27.52 30.38 16.83
N ASN A 77 27.29 29.40 15.95
CA ASN A 77 26.01 29.21 15.26
C ASN A 77 24.99 28.41 16.09
N TYR A 78 25.37 27.94 17.29
CA TYR A 78 24.54 27.10 18.15
C TYR A 78 24.40 27.71 19.55
N ARG A 79 23.48 27.16 20.35
CA ARG A 79 23.21 27.64 21.71
C ARG A 79 24.39 27.33 22.62
N MET A 80 24.63 28.25 23.54
CA MET A 80 25.58 28.12 24.62
C MET A 80 24.94 28.73 25.87
N THR A 81 25.16 28.11 27.02
CA THR A 81 24.64 28.62 28.29
C THR A 81 25.67 28.41 29.40
N PRO A 82 25.82 29.34 30.35
CA PRO A 82 26.79 29.25 31.42
C PRO A 82 26.34 28.30 32.56
N THR A 83 26.02 27.06 32.22
CA THR A 83 25.65 25.99 33.16
C THR A 83 26.11 24.64 32.60
N SER A 84 26.00 23.55 33.38
CA SER A 84 26.31 22.21 32.90
C SER A 84 25.28 21.72 31.87
N CYS A 85 25.70 20.90 30.90
CA CYS A 85 24.82 20.38 29.87
C CYS A 85 23.66 19.55 30.42
N ASP A 86 23.86 18.85 31.53
CA ASP A 86 22.82 18.09 32.23
C ASP A 86 21.70 19.00 32.79
N ALA A 87 22.02 20.27 33.06
CA ALA A 87 21.07 21.28 33.54
C ALA A 87 20.37 22.03 32.39
N THR A 88 20.61 21.68 31.13
CA THR A 88 20.00 22.33 29.98
C THR A 88 18.92 21.45 29.35
N SER A 89 17.86 22.06 28.85
CA SER A 89 16.79 21.32 28.15
C SER A 89 17.27 20.70 26.85
N PHE A 90 18.10 21.40 26.06
CA PHE A 90 18.53 20.93 24.73
C PHE A 90 19.61 19.83 24.74
N CYS A 91 20.32 19.65 25.85
CA CYS A 91 21.26 18.56 26.06
C CYS A 91 20.81 17.56 27.12
N LYS A 92 19.54 17.62 27.52
CA LYS A 92 18.95 16.62 28.38
C LYS A 92 19.03 15.25 27.69
N LEU A 93 19.59 14.27 28.39
CA LEU A 93 19.64 12.89 27.93
C LEU A 93 18.27 12.25 28.14
N GLY A 94 17.85 11.48 27.15
CA GLY A 94 16.59 10.74 27.17
C GLY A 94 16.60 9.70 26.06
N VAL A 95 15.41 9.22 25.70
CA VAL A 95 15.27 8.17 24.68
C VAL A 95 14.87 8.80 23.36
N CYS A 96 15.66 8.55 22.33
CA CYS A 96 15.31 8.93 20.97
C CYS A 96 14.66 7.77 20.23
N VAL A 97 13.46 8.00 19.69
CA VAL A 97 12.72 7.01 18.91
C VAL A 97 12.68 7.42 17.44
N ASP A 98 13.28 6.62 16.57
CA ASP A 98 13.07 6.71 15.14
C ASP A 98 11.77 5.98 14.78
N THR A 99 10.72 6.74 14.51
CA THR A 99 9.38 6.21 14.19
C THR A 99 9.29 5.57 12.80
N PHE A 100 10.28 5.78 11.92
CA PHE A 100 10.33 5.21 10.57
C PHE A 100 11.16 3.91 10.51
N GLU A 101 12.27 3.86 11.23
CA GLU A 101 13.12 2.67 11.32
C GLU A 101 12.68 1.72 12.44
N GLY A 102 11.98 2.23 13.46
CA GLY A 102 11.62 1.50 14.67
C GLY A 102 12.79 1.32 15.64
N LEU A 103 13.77 2.22 15.62
CA LEU A 103 14.96 2.14 16.48
C LEU A 103 14.79 3.06 17.70
N CYS A 104 15.17 2.56 18.87
CA CYS A 104 15.23 3.33 20.10
C CYS A 104 16.68 3.46 20.56
N MET A 105 17.11 4.67 20.85
CA MET A 105 18.46 4.99 21.32
C MET A 105 18.37 5.68 22.67
N GLU A 106 18.85 5.00 23.71
CA GLU A 106 19.00 5.59 25.04
C GLU A 106 20.11 6.64 25.08
N ASN A 107 20.15 7.41 26.17
CA ASN A 107 21.21 8.38 26.46
C ASN A 107 21.47 9.34 25.30
N THR A 108 20.42 9.65 24.54
CA THR A 108 20.51 10.50 23.37
C THR A 108 20.11 11.92 23.76
N PRO A 109 20.97 12.93 23.53
CA PRO A 109 20.60 14.32 23.78
C PRO A 109 19.40 14.72 22.92
N GLN A 110 18.45 15.47 23.49
CA GLN A 110 17.24 15.91 22.80
C GLN A 110 17.53 16.47 21.41
N LYS A 111 18.52 17.36 21.29
CA LYS A 111 18.83 18.00 20.02
C LYS A 111 19.36 17.02 18.96
N VAL A 112 20.16 16.03 19.38
CA VAL A 112 20.70 15.01 18.48
C VAL A 112 19.55 14.18 17.90
N CYS A 113 18.57 13.84 18.73
CA CYS A 113 17.37 13.11 18.29
C CYS A 113 16.53 13.90 17.28
N GLU A 114 16.29 15.19 17.55
CA GLU A 114 15.53 16.06 16.64
C GLU A 114 16.22 16.19 15.27
N ILE A 115 17.55 16.25 15.24
CA ILE A 115 18.33 16.33 14.00
C ILE A 115 18.22 15.05 13.17
N SER A 116 18.18 13.88 13.82
CA SER A 116 17.92 12.61 13.14
C SER A 116 16.45 12.40 12.78
N LYS A 117 15.59 13.42 12.94
CA LYS A 117 14.12 13.35 12.75
C LYS A 117 13.45 12.31 13.64
N GLY A 118 14.08 11.96 14.75
CA GLY A 118 13.50 11.11 15.79
C GLY A 118 12.58 11.91 16.71
N THR A 119 11.75 11.20 17.46
CA THR A 119 10.93 11.75 18.55
C THR A 119 11.64 11.50 19.87
N TRP A 120 11.94 12.57 20.61
CA TRP A 120 12.65 12.48 21.89
C TRP A 120 11.67 12.39 23.05
N PHE A 121 11.97 11.52 24.02
CA PHE A 121 11.18 11.32 25.23
C PHE A 121 12.04 11.50 26.48
N ASP A 122 11.44 12.13 27.48
CA ASP A 122 12.01 12.34 28.81
C ASP A 122 11.64 11.16 29.71
N GLY A 123 12.59 10.26 29.99
CA GLY A 123 12.35 9.04 30.78
C GLY A 123 13.29 7.89 30.44
N GLU A 124 13.04 6.73 31.05
CA GLU A 124 13.75 5.47 30.79
C GLU A 124 13.11 4.72 29.60
N ILE A 125 13.88 3.88 28.89
CA ILE A 125 13.40 3.20 27.68
C ILE A 125 12.28 2.19 27.98
N GLU A 126 12.31 1.62 29.18
CA GLU A 126 11.39 0.60 29.66
C GLU A 126 9.97 1.17 29.85
N GLU A 127 9.85 2.48 30.04
CA GLU A 127 8.57 3.18 30.19
C GLU A 127 7.89 3.45 28.84
N LEU A 128 8.57 3.21 27.71
CA LEU A 128 8.10 3.54 26.37
C LEU A 128 7.58 2.28 25.63
N PRO A 129 6.26 2.13 25.44
CA PRO A 129 5.68 0.94 24.80
C PRO A 129 6.17 0.70 23.36
N GLN A 130 6.57 1.76 22.65
CA GLN A 130 7.11 1.69 21.28
C GLN A 130 8.54 1.16 21.22
N CYS A 131 9.26 1.14 22.35
CA CYS A 131 10.61 0.61 22.48
C CYS A 131 10.65 -0.80 23.05
N THR A 132 9.49 -1.36 23.43
CA THR A 132 9.42 -2.75 23.88
C THR A 132 9.86 -3.70 22.77
N LEU A 133 10.89 -4.49 23.06
CA LEU A 133 11.39 -5.53 22.16
C LEU A 133 10.51 -6.78 22.26
N GLY A 134 10.42 -7.48 21.14
CA GLY A 134 9.77 -8.80 21.04
C GLY A 134 10.38 -9.58 19.89
N CYS A 135 9.94 -10.82 19.72
CA CYS A 135 10.47 -11.64 18.64
C CYS A 135 9.72 -11.41 17.33
N CYS A 136 10.42 -10.92 16.31
CA CYS A 136 9.91 -10.80 14.96
C CYS A 136 10.27 -12.05 14.15
N VAL A 137 9.27 -12.83 13.73
CA VAL A 137 9.47 -14.01 12.88
C VAL A 137 9.43 -13.60 11.41
N LEU A 138 10.48 -13.93 10.67
CA LEU A 138 10.71 -13.57 9.27
C LEU A 138 10.93 -14.85 8.46
N GLY A 139 9.85 -15.59 8.21
CA GLY A 139 9.94 -16.88 7.51
C GLY A 139 10.58 -17.95 8.38
N ASP A 140 11.81 -18.36 8.03
CA ASP A 140 12.65 -19.32 8.78
C ASP A 140 13.67 -18.63 9.70
N GLN A 141 13.65 -17.30 9.78
CA GLN A 141 14.50 -16.50 10.63
C GLN A 141 13.69 -15.79 11.72
N ALA A 142 14.37 -15.33 12.76
CA ALA A 142 13.78 -14.50 13.78
C ALA A 142 14.75 -13.38 14.19
N SER A 143 14.21 -12.23 14.56
CA SER A 143 14.97 -11.06 14.99
C SER A 143 14.32 -10.43 16.21
N PHE A 144 15.11 -10.18 17.26
CA PHE A 144 14.62 -9.56 18.49
C PHE A 144 14.65 -8.04 18.36
N VAL A 145 13.51 -7.45 18.00
CA VAL A 145 13.40 -6.04 17.59
C VAL A 145 12.09 -5.41 18.09
N THR A 146 11.89 -4.11 17.87
CA THR A 146 10.60 -3.46 18.17
C THR A 146 9.53 -3.87 17.15
N LEU A 147 8.25 -3.69 17.50
CA LEU A 147 7.13 -3.93 16.57
C LEU A 147 7.25 -3.11 15.27
N THR A 148 7.63 -1.84 15.37
CA THR A 148 7.80 -0.96 14.21
C THR A 148 8.91 -1.47 13.29
N ARG A 149 10.02 -1.92 13.87
CA ARG A 149 11.11 -2.54 13.11
C ARG A 149 10.66 -3.85 12.45
N CYS A 150 9.90 -4.67 13.16
CA CYS A 150 9.36 -5.91 12.63
C CYS A 150 8.47 -5.67 11.40
N LYS A 151 7.50 -4.75 11.49
CA LYS A 151 6.65 -4.35 10.36
C LYS A 151 7.45 -3.93 9.14
N ARG A 152 8.55 -3.20 9.36
CA ARG A 152 9.44 -2.76 8.29
C ARG A 152 10.19 -3.94 7.64
N LEU A 153 10.76 -4.83 8.45
CA LEU A 153 11.47 -6.01 7.96
C LEU A 153 10.51 -6.94 7.20
N SER A 154 9.35 -7.24 7.75
CA SER A 154 8.32 -8.05 7.09
C SER A 154 7.93 -7.46 5.73
N ARG A 155 7.67 -6.14 5.65
CA ARG A 155 7.40 -5.46 4.38
C ARG A 155 8.56 -5.54 3.39
N LEU A 156 9.80 -5.40 3.85
CA LEU A 156 10.98 -5.49 3.00
C LEU A 156 11.13 -6.89 2.36
N TYR A 157 10.78 -7.94 3.11
CA TYR A 157 10.84 -9.33 2.64
C TYR A 157 9.54 -9.83 2.01
N GLY A 158 8.50 -8.99 1.90
CA GLY A 158 7.20 -9.39 1.35
C GLY A 158 6.46 -10.40 2.24
N LEU A 159 6.69 -10.37 3.55
CA LEU A 159 6.10 -11.26 4.54
C LEU A 159 5.02 -10.54 5.37
N GLU A 160 4.06 -11.30 5.90
CA GLU A 160 3.16 -10.79 6.93
C GLU A 160 3.94 -10.51 8.23
N THR A 161 3.50 -9.51 9.01
CA THR A 161 4.16 -9.18 10.28
C THR A 161 3.78 -10.19 11.37
N ASP A 162 4.70 -11.08 11.73
CA ASP A 162 4.55 -11.96 12.89
C ASP A 162 5.45 -11.47 14.05
N PHE A 163 4.83 -10.84 15.04
CA PHE A 163 5.52 -10.27 16.21
C PHE A 163 5.03 -10.91 17.51
N LYS A 164 5.89 -11.72 18.14
CA LYS A 164 5.65 -12.38 19.42
C LYS A 164 6.08 -11.47 20.57
N LYS A 165 5.13 -10.73 21.13
CA LYS A 165 5.35 -9.80 22.26
C LYS A 165 5.64 -10.52 23.58
N ASP A 166 5.17 -11.76 23.71
CA ASP A 166 5.37 -12.63 24.87
C ASP A 166 6.81 -13.12 25.04
N ILE A 167 7.64 -12.97 24.01
CA ILE A 167 9.04 -13.39 24.00
C ILE A 167 9.91 -12.17 24.24
N THR A 168 10.49 -12.11 25.43
CA THR A 168 11.17 -10.92 25.97
C THR A 168 12.70 -11.05 26.00
N ASP A 169 13.25 -12.12 25.43
CA ASP A 169 14.70 -12.28 25.32
C ASP A 169 15.13 -12.80 23.95
N GLU A 170 16.33 -12.37 23.54
CA GLU A 170 16.89 -12.68 22.23
C GLU A 170 17.19 -14.17 22.05
N VAL A 171 17.55 -14.88 23.13
CA VAL A 171 17.86 -16.31 23.06
C VAL A 171 16.61 -17.12 22.73
N GLN A 172 15.50 -16.88 23.42
CA GLN A 172 14.21 -17.46 23.11
C GLN A 172 13.75 -17.10 21.69
N CYS A 173 13.99 -15.86 21.25
CA CYS A 173 13.67 -15.48 19.88
C CYS A 173 14.47 -16.27 18.83
N ILE A 174 15.77 -16.44 19.03
CA ILE A 174 16.63 -17.27 18.18
C ILE A 174 16.18 -18.75 18.21
N LEU A 175 15.75 -19.26 19.37
CA LEU A 175 15.24 -20.62 19.50
C LEU A 175 13.97 -20.86 18.68
N ILE A 176 13.12 -19.85 18.46
CA ILE A 176 11.97 -19.97 17.52
C ILE A 176 12.46 -20.23 16.10
N ALA A 177 13.49 -19.48 15.64
CA ALA A 177 14.04 -19.69 14.30
C ALA A 177 14.58 -21.12 14.16
N HIS A 178 15.32 -21.61 15.14
CA HIS A 178 15.82 -22.99 15.15
C HIS A 178 14.71 -24.04 15.22
N ALA A 179 13.64 -23.78 15.97
CA ALA A 179 12.45 -24.62 16.04
C ALA A 179 11.74 -24.72 14.68
N SER A 180 11.78 -23.64 13.89
CA SER A 180 11.18 -23.54 12.55
C SER A 180 12.03 -24.13 11.41
N ASP A 181 13.31 -24.47 11.67
CA ASP A 181 14.19 -25.13 10.71
C ASP A 181 13.47 -26.33 10.08
N LYS A 182 13.50 -26.45 8.74
CA LYS A 182 12.91 -27.59 8.01
C LYS A 182 13.97 -28.61 7.61
N GLY A 183 13.60 -29.89 7.60
CA GLY A 183 14.52 -30.95 7.25
C GLY A 183 13.94 -32.35 7.43
N ALA A 184 14.81 -33.33 7.24
CA ALA A 184 14.48 -34.73 7.40
C ALA A 184 14.53 -35.11 8.89
N CYS A 185 13.38 -35.51 9.43
CA CYS A 185 13.28 -36.11 10.76
C CYS A 185 13.32 -37.63 10.60
N VAL A 186 14.45 -38.24 10.95
CA VAL A 186 14.71 -39.68 10.79
C VAL A 186 14.50 -40.37 12.13
N PHE A 187 13.76 -41.47 12.11
CA PHE A 187 13.47 -42.28 13.28
C PHE A 187 13.24 -43.74 12.88
N GLU A 188 13.36 -44.64 13.86
CA GLU A 188 13.16 -46.08 13.63
C GLU A 188 11.76 -46.53 14.03
N VAL A 189 11.11 -47.30 13.16
CA VAL A 189 9.81 -47.95 13.40
C VAL A 189 9.96 -49.42 13.01
N GLU A 190 9.69 -50.33 13.95
CA GLU A 190 9.73 -51.79 13.73
C GLU A 190 11.06 -52.33 13.14
N GLY A 191 12.19 -51.68 13.45
CA GLY A 191 13.51 -52.07 12.93
C GLY A 191 13.89 -51.46 11.58
N GLU A 192 13.02 -50.64 10.98
CA GLU A 192 13.29 -49.89 9.75
C GLU A 192 13.46 -48.39 10.03
N LYS A 193 14.52 -47.80 9.45
CA LYS A 193 14.72 -46.35 9.48
C LYS A 193 13.75 -45.68 8.50
N THR A 194 12.87 -44.86 9.03
CA THR A 194 11.90 -44.06 8.24
C THR A 194 12.12 -42.57 8.47
N CYS A 195 11.37 -41.74 7.75
CA CYS A 195 11.53 -40.30 7.79
C CYS A 195 10.25 -39.52 7.53
N THR A 196 10.11 -38.40 8.23
CA THR A 196 9.13 -37.36 7.91
C THR A 196 9.80 -36.02 7.65
N PHE A 197 9.37 -35.32 6.60
CA PHE A 197 9.85 -33.98 6.30
C PHE A 197 9.05 -32.95 7.10
N THR A 198 9.68 -32.34 8.10
CA THR A 198 8.98 -31.51 9.08
C THR A 198 9.90 -30.44 9.68
N THR A 199 9.40 -29.65 10.63
CA THR A 199 10.21 -28.70 11.38
C THR A 199 10.99 -29.39 12.50
N ARG A 200 12.10 -28.80 12.95
CA ARG A 200 12.87 -29.31 14.09
C ARG A 200 11.99 -29.52 15.32
N GLN A 201 11.12 -28.55 15.63
CA GLN A 201 10.21 -28.64 16.78
C GLN A 201 9.24 -29.81 16.67
N ALA A 202 8.61 -29.99 15.50
CA ALA A 202 7.70 -31.10 15.27
C ALA A 202 8.45 -32.44 15.34
N CYS A 203 9.68 -32.50 14.82
CA CYS A 203 10.53 -33.68 14.93
C CYS A 203 10.82 -34.06 16.40
N THR A 204 11.19 -33.09 17.24
CA THR A 204 11.44 -33.33 18.67
C THR A 204 10.19 -33.73 19.46
N GLY A 205 9.00 -33.43 18.93
CA GLY A 205 7.72 -33.83 19.53
C GLY A 205 7.30 -35.27 19.21
N ILE A 206 8.00 -35.96 18.31
CA ILE A 206 7.75 -37.37 18.01
C ILE A 206 8.18 -38.20 19.22
N THR A 207 7.22 -38.54 20.06
CA THR A 207 7.37 -39.44 21.20
C THR A 207 6.89 -40.81 20.78
N SER A 208 7.83 -41.68 20.46
CA SER A 208 7.52 -43.09 20.17
C SER A 208 8.04 -43.92 21.33
N ASP A 209 7.13 -44.59 22.05
CA ASP A 209 7.41 -45.53 23.14
C ASP A 209 8.36 -46.71 22.76
N ASN A 210 8.84 -46.79 21.51
CA ASN A 210 9.72 -47.83 20.97
C ASN A 210 10.79 -47.32 19.98
N SER A 211 11.07 -46.01 19.88
CA SER A 211 12.11 -45.49 18.96
C SER A 211 13.37 -45.11 19.72
N THR A 212 14.48 -45.80 19.43
CA THR A 212 15.77 -45.60 20.13
C THR A 212 16.68 -44.56 19.48
N GLU A 213 16.41 -44.11 18.25
CA GLU A 213 17.24 -43.12 17.53
C GLU A 213 16.36 -42.11 16.76
N LEU A 214 16.12 -40.94 17.36
CA LEU A 214 15.48 -39.79 16.71
C LEU A 214 16.57 -38.76 16.32
N ALA A 215 16.64 -38.40 15.04
CA ALA A 215 17.61 -37.44 14.55
C ALA A 215 16.99 -36.47 13.53
N PHE A 216 17.26 -35.17 13.69
CA PHE A 216 16.84 -34.13 12.75
C PHE A 216 18.01 -33.65 11.90
N PHE A 217 17.86 -33.70 10.59
CA PHE A 217 18.85 -33.27 9.60
C PHE A 217 18.35 -32.04 8.86
N LYS A 218 18.79 -30.87 9.32
CA LYS A 218 18.45 -29.56 8.72
C LYS A 218 18.82 -29.53 7.23
N ASP A 219 17.93 -28.98 6.41
CA ASP A 219 18.08 -28.80 4.96
C ASP A 219 18.14 -30.09 4.13
N PHE A 220 18.03 -31.28 4.75
CA PHE A 220 17.95 -32.55 4.04
C PHE A 220 16.50 -32.92 3.72
N LEU A 221 16.32 -33.60 2.59
CA LEU A 221 15.07 -34.28 2.25
C LEU A 221 15.12 -35.72 2.76
N CYS A 222 13.95 -36.34 3.01
CA CYS A 222 13.88 -37.73 3.45
C CYS A 222 14.46 -38.73 2.44
N THR A 223 14.53 -38.32 1.17
CA THR A 223 15.09 -39.09 0.04
C THR A 223 16.61 -39.03 -0.07
N ALA A 224 17.31 -38.40 0.88
CA ALA A 224 18.77 -38.36 0.87
C ALA A 224 19.38 -39.72 1.22
N ASP A 225 20.13 -40.32 0.30
CA ASP A 225 20.78 -41.63 0.45
C ASP A 225 21.61 -41.76 1.75
N GLU A 226 22.25 -40.67 2.17
CA GLU A 226 23.11 -40.60 3.37
C GLU A 226 22.34 -40.84 4.68
N LEU A 227 21.01 -40.68 4.66
CA LEU A 227 20.15 -40.90 5.81
C LEU A 227 19.72 -42.36 5.95
N ALA A 228 19.93 -43.19 4.91
CA ALA A 228 19.59 -44.61 4.88
C ALA A 228 18.14 -44.91 5.34
N THR A 229 17.20 -44.07 4.92
CA THR A 229 15.77 -44.23 5.21
C THR A 229 15.12 -45.12 4.16
N ASN A 230 13.92 -45.63 4.45
CA ASN A 230 13.08 -46.32 3.47
C ASN A 230 12.33 -45.38 2.50
N CYS A 231 12.55 -44.06 2.59
CA CYS A 231 11.90 -43.07 1.74
C CYS A 231 12.71 -42.85 0.46
N GLY A 232 12.16 -43.29 -0.66
CA GLY A 232 12.76 -43.18 -1.99
C GLY A 232 12.13 -42.09 -2.86
N PRO A 233 12.86 -41.60 -3.87
CA PRO A 233 12.35 -40.65 -4.84
C PRO A 233 11.26 -41.27 -5.73
N THR A 234 10.28 -40.48 -6.16
CA THR A 234 9.23 -40.92 -7.09
C THR A 234 8.99 -39.89 -8.21
N THR A 235 8.09 -40.21 -9.14
CA THR A 235 7.59 -39.24 -10.14
C THR A 235 6.21 -38.68 -9.78
N GLU A 236 5.66 -39.06 -8.62
CA GLU A 236 4.41 -38.49 -8.11
C GLU A 236 4.62 -37.05 -7.66
N THR A 237 3.53 -36.28 -7.69
CA THR A 237 3.51 -34.89 -7.25
C THR A 237 2.38 -34.65 -6.24
N ILE A 238 2.52 -33.60 -5.42
CA ILE A 238 1.56 -33.22 -4.39
C ILE A 238 1.47 -31.69 -4.28
N CYS A 239 0.27 -31.20 -3.93
CA CYS A 239 0.05 -29.81 -3.50
C CYS A 239 0.10 -29.75 -1.97
N ILE A 240 0.78 -28.74 -1.43
CA ILE A 240 0.87 -28.53 0.02
C ILE A 240 -0.07 -27.39 0.40
N GLU A 241 -0.86 -27.56 1.45
CA GLU A 241 -1.74 -26.52 1.96
C GLU A 241 -0.94 -25.26 2.34
N GLY A 242 -1.46 -24.09 1.97
CA GLY A 242 -0.81 -22.80 2.20
C GLY A 242 0.40 -22.53 1.30
N LYS A 243 0.63 -23.34 0.27
CA LYS A 243 1.69 -23.12 -0.72
C LYS A 243 1.16 -23.11 -2.14
N ASP A 244 1.83 -22.33 -2.98
CA ASP A 244 1.46 -22.22 -4.39
C ASP A 244 2.03 -23.39 -5.21
N GLU A 245 3.20 -23.91 -4.86
CA GLU A 245 3.97 -24.76 -5.78
C GLU A 245 3.52 -26.22 -5.79
N VAL A 246 3.81 -26.89 -6.90
CA VAL A 246 3.73 -28.35 -7.01
C VAL A 246 5.05 -28.94 -6.53
N TYR A 247 4.99 -29.89 -5.60
CA TYR A 247 6.17 -30.59 -5.08
C TYR A 247 6.21 -32.03 -5.59
N PHE A 248 7.40 -32.57 -5.80
CA PHE A 248 7.57 -34.01 -5.89
C PHE A 248 7.15 -34.66 -4.56
N LYS A 249 6.67 -35.89 -4.61
CA LYS A 249 6.28 -36.69 -3.44
C LYS A 249 7.20 -37.91 -3.34
N ASP A 250 7.73 -38.21 -2.17
CA ASP A 250 8.53 -39.41 -1.95
C ASP A 250 7.65 -40.65 -1.67
N THR A 251 8.25 -41.85 -1.57
CA THR A 251 7.51 -43.10 -1.28
C THR A 251 6.86 -43.12 0.10
N CYS A 252 7.32 -42.28 1.03
CA CYS A 252 6.77 -42.10 2.38
C CYS A 252 5.64 -41.05 2.42
N GLY A 253 5.37 -40.37 1.30
CA GLY A 253 4.36 -39.33 1.19
C GLY A 253 4.83 -37.92 1.58
N ASN A 254 6.12 -37.73 1.86
CA ASN A 254 6.65 -36.41 2.17
C ASN A 254 6.82 -35.57 0.90
N PRO A 255 6.66 -34.24 0.99
CA PRO A 255 7.07 -33.34 -0.07
C PRO A 255 8.60 -33.30 -0.18
N ALA A 256 9.10 -33.43 -1.41
CA ALA A 256 10.49 -33.19 -1.77
C ALA A 256 10.64 -31.75 -2.32
N ASN A 257 11.50 -31.53 -3.32
CA ASN A 257 11.62 -30.23 -3.96
C ASN A 257 10.50 -29.95 -4.97
N ILE A 258 10.40 -28.68 -5.38
CA ILE A 258 9.46 -28.21 -6.42
C ILE A 258 9.62 -29.08 -7.67
N TYR A 259 8.50 -29.50 -8.25
CA TYR A 259 8.46 -30.34 -9.42
C TYR A 259 9.20 -29.69 -10.62
N ASP A 260 10.20 -30.41 -11.16
CA ASP A 260 10.92 -30.05 -12.38
C ASP A 260 11.17 -31.34 -13.18
N ALA A 261 10.56 -31.47 -14.36
CA ALA A 261 10.65 -32.66 -15.20
C ALA A 261 12.08 -33.00 -15.67
N ASN A 262 13.01 -32.04 -15.61
CA ASN A 262 14.42 -32.26 -15.93
C ASN A 262 15.24 -32.74 -14.73
N ARG A 263 14.68 -32.68 -13.50
CA ARG A 263 15.36 -33.05 -12.25
C ARG A 263 14.74 -34.24 -11.53
N ILE A 264 14.12 -35.14 -12.29
CA ILE A 264 13.80 -36.48 -11.78
C ILE A 264 15.07 -37.21 -11.36
N TYR A 265 14.96 -38.13 -10.40
CA TYR A 265 16.10 -38.75 -9.73
C TYR A 265 17.16 -39.33 -10.68
N ASN A 266 16.75 -40.08 -11.71
CA ASN A 266 17.69 -40.68 -12.68
C ASN A 266 18.49 -39.66 -13.51
N LYS A 267 18.06 -38.39 -13.54
CA LYS A 267 18.77 -37.30 -14.24
C LYS A 267 19.57 -36.43 -13.27
N ASP A 268 19.02 -36.15 -12.10
CA ASP A 268 19.64 -35.29 -11.09
C ASP A 268 19.37 -35.82 -9.67
N PRO A 269 20.16 -36.80 -9.20
CA PRO A 269 20.05 -37.32 -7.83
C PRO A 269 20.28 -36.24 -6.76
N SER A 270 21.08 -35.21 -7.07
CA SER A 270 21.41 -34.15 -6.11
C SER A 270 20.19 -33.30 -5.73
N TYR A 271 19.22 -33.17 -6.65
CA TYR A 271 17.95 -32.50 -6.42
C TYR A 271 17.04 -33.22 -5.42
N TRP A 272 17.35 -34.47 -5.05
CA TRP A 272 16.58 -35.25 -4.08
C TRP A 272 17.27 -35.35 -2.72
N ARG A 273 18.41 -34.67 -2.54
CA ARG A 273 19.20 -34.75 -1.31
C ARG A 273 18.92 -33.60 -0.35
N LYS A 274 18.86 -32.37 -0.85
CA LYS A 274 18.71 -31.16 -0.04
C LYS A 274 17.57 -30.28 -0.53
N ILE A 275 17.04 -29.45 0.36
CA ILE A 275 16.05 -28.43 0.03
C ILE A 275 16.66 -27.46 -0.99
N ILE A 276 15.95 -27.23 -2.10
CA ILE A 276 16.30 -26.25 -3.13
C ILE A 276 15.32 -25.08 -3.04
N LEU A 277 15.87 -23.87 -3.06
CA LEU A 277 15.06 -22.65 -2.99
C LEU A 277 14.22 -22.47 -4.26
N LYS A 278 13.07 -21.83 -4.12
CA LYS A 278 12.17 -21.47 -5.23
C LYS A 278 12.91 -20.78 -6.38
N SER A 279 13.81 -19.85 -6.06
CA SER A 279 14.63 -19.10 -7.03
C SER A 279 15.66 -19.94 -7.79
N GLN A 280 15.96 -21.16 -7.33
CA GLN A 280 16.92 -22.09 -7.92
C GLN A 280 16.24 -23.29 -8.61
N SER A 281 14.91 -23.34 -8.53
CA SER A 281 14.06 -24.31 -9.23
C SER A 281 13.83 -23.89 -10.69
N CYS A 282 12.99 -24.64 -11.41
CA CYS A 282 12.60 -24.32 -12.78
C CYS A 282 11.89 -22.96 -12.85
N ASN A 283 12.21 -22.15 -13.87
CA ASN A 283 11.50 -20.92 -14.26
C ASN A 283 10.99 -20.05 -13.09
N PRO A 284 11.87 -19.55 -12.21
CA PRO A 284 11.47 -18.85 -10.98
C PRO A 284 10.85 -17.47 -11.17
N ASN A 285 10.93 -16.91 -12.38
CA ASN A 285 10.45 -15.57 -12.69
C ASN A 285 9.09 -15.57 -13.41
N ASP A 286 8.46 -16.73 -13.57
CA ASP A 286 7.20 -16.93 -14.30
C ASP A 286 6.16 -17.66 -13.43
N GLY A 287 4.87 -17.46 -13.74
CA GLY A 287 3.77 -18.18 -13.09
C GLY A 287 3.73 -19.66 -13.50
N ASN A 288 4.41 -20.05 -14.58
CA ASN A 288 4.41 -21.43 -15.07
C ASN A 288 3.00 -21.96 -15.36
N ILE A 289 2.09 -21.07 -15.77
CA ILE A 289 0.67 -21.38 -16.01
C ILE A 289 0.54 -22.56 -16.96
N ASN A 290 -0.18 -23.58 -16.49
CA ASN A 290 -0.45 -24.85 -17.16
C ASN A 290 0.83 -25.58 -17.66
N SER A 291 1.99 -25.28 -17.08
CA SER A 291 3.24 -25.94 -17.44
C SER A 291 3.19 -27.42 -17.11
N LYS A 292 3.53 -28.24 -18.09
CA LYS A 292 3.62 -29.70 -17.91
C LYS A 292 4.91 -30.15 -17.23
N SER A 293 5.92 -29.29 -17.19
CA SER A 293 7.29 -29.66 -16.80
C SER A 293 7.83 -28.88 -15.61
N CYS A 294 7.12 -27.84 -15.15
CA CYS A 294 7.55 -27.01 -14.04
C CYS A 294 6.41 -26.77 -13.06
N GLY A 295 6.67 -27.07 -11.80
CA GLY A 295 5.77 -26.88 -10.67
C GLY A 295 5.99 -25.61 -9.87
N ASN A 296 6.83 -24.69 -10.37
CA ASN A 296 7.20 -23.47 -9.66
C ASN A 296 6.13 -22.39 -9.81
N CYS A 297 4.97 -22.63 -9.20
CA CYS A 297 3.81 -21.76 -9.35
C CYS A 297 4.00 -20.44 -8.59
N ASN A 298 3.27 -19.42 -9.00
CA ASN A 298 3.26 -18.12 -8.36
C ASN A 298 1.86 -17.52 -8.43
N TYR A 299 1.23 -17.35 -7.26
CA TYR A 299 -0.13 -16.85 -7.14
C TYR A 299 -0.29 -15.43 -7.70
N LEU A 300 0.68 -14.55 -7.41
CA LEU A 300 0.70 -13.16 -7.90
C LEU A 300 0.88 -13.08 -9.42
N GLN A 301 1.42 -14.14 -10.03
CA GLN A 301 1.52 -14.27 -11.49
C GLN A 301 0.39 -15.13 -12.08
N GLY A 302 -0.67 -15.39 -11.30
CA GLY A 302 -1.90 -16.03 -11.79
C GLY A 302 -1.87 -17.55 -11.80
N SER A 303 -1.16 -18.19 -10.86
CA SER A 303 -1.09 -19.65 -10.83
C SER A 303 -0.99 -20.28 -9.44
N ILE A 304 -1.58 -21.46 -9.26
CA ILE A 304 -1.47 -22.23 -8.01
C ILE A 304 -1.47 -23.74 -8.30
N CYS A 305 -0.90 -24.54 -7.41
CA CYS A 305 -0.92 -25.99 -7.50
C CYS A 305 -2.35 -26.51 -7.54
N SER A 306 -2.65 -27.31 -8.56
CA SER A 306 -3.90 -28.03 -8.68
C SER A 306 -3.71 -29.26 -9.57
N LYS A 307 -4.67 -30.18 -9.54
CA LYS A 307 -4.67 -31.35 -10.41
C LYS A 307 -4.66 -30.94 -11.89
N GLY A 308 -3.86 -31.62 -12.70
CA GLY A 308 -3.76 -31.39 -14.14
C GLY A 308 -2.82 -32.35 -14.84
N ASN A 309 -2.63 -32.14 -16.15
CA ASN A 309 -1.85 -33.04 -17.01
C ASN A 309 -0.37 -32.64 -17.07
N ALA A 310 0.41 -33.09 -16.08
CA ALA A 310 1.85 -32.93 -16.04
C ALA A 310 2.58 -34.03 -16.83
N GLN A 311 3.85 -33.83 -17.12
CA GLN A 311 4.71 -34.88 -17.70
C GLN A 311 4.97 -36.00 -16.68
N PHE A 312 5.03 -35.67 -15.40
CA PHE A 312 5.16 -36.60 -14.29
C PHE A 312 4.23 -36.18 -13.14
N GLY A 313 3.55 -37.14 -12.53
CA GLY A 313 2.53 -36.87 -11.53
C GLY A 313 1.25 -36.27 -12.15
N ASN A 314 0.39 -35.72 -11.29
CA ASN A 314 -0.96 -35.30 -11.67
C ASN A 314 -1.29 -33.87 -11.25
N ASN A 315 -0.28 -33.04 -10.98
CA ASN A 315 -0.47 -31.65 -10.53
C ASN A 315 0.38 -30.69 -11.37
N ILE A 316 -0.18 -29.51 -11.65
CA ILE A 316 0.42 -28.42 -12.42
C ILE A 316 0.11 -27.08 -11.74
N CYS A 317 0.76 -26.02 -12.19
CA CYS A 317 0.40 -24.65 -11.86
C CYS A 317 -0.84 -24.24 -12.66
N LYS A 318 -2.03 -24.41 -12.10
CA LYS A 318 -3.30 -24.10 -12.76
C LYS A 318 -3.44 -22.59 -12.96
N ASP A 319 -3.95 -22.19 -14.11
CA ASP A 319 -4.32 -20.81 -14.42
C ASP A 319 -5.41 -20.25 -13.48
N LEU A 320 -5.18 -19.06 -12.96
CA LEU A 320 -6.09 -18.30 -12.10
C LEU A 320 -6.60 -17.02 -12.76
N ASN A 321 -6.23 -16.75 -14.01
CA ASN A 321 -6.74 -15.60 -14.74
C ASN A 321 -8.18 -15.86 -15.19
N CYS A 322 -8.96 -14.79 -15.34
CA CYS A 322 -10.35 -14.84 -15.74
C CYS A 322 -10.46 -14.57 -17.24
N TYR A 323 -11.10 -15.51 -17.92
CA TYR A 323 -11.40 -15.44 -19.35
C TYR A 323 -12.91 -15.51 -19.53
N ASN A 324 -13.43 -14.88 -20.59
CA ASN A 324 -14.87 -14.84 -20.87
C ASN A 324 -15.66 -14.16 -19.75
N THR A 325 -15.15 -13.04 -19.22
CA THR A 325 -15.88 -12.23 -18.25
C THR A 325 -17.15 -11.63 -18.88
N GLN A 326 -18.05 -11.10 -18.06
CA GLN A 326 -19.33 -10.55 -18.54
C GLN A 326 -19.17 -9.48 -19.63
N ASN A 327 -18.09 -8.69 -19.57
CA ASN A 327 -17.78 -7.67 -20.57
C ASN A 327 -16.92 -8.17 -21.75
N GLY A 328 -16.63 -9.47 -21.81
CA GLY A 328 -15.88 -10.12 -22.87
C GLY A 328 -14.35 -9.92 -22.82
N ASN A 329 -13.84 -9.18 -21.83
CA ASN A 329 -12.40 -8.97 -21.67
C ASN A 329 -11.74 -10.13 -20.91
N SER A 330 -10.41 -10.09 -20.81
CA SER A 330 -9.63 -11.03 -20.00
C SER A 330 -8.88 -10.26 -18.94
N TYR A 331 -8.87 -10.82 -17.73
CA TYR A 331 -8.31 -10.17 -16.55
C TYR A 331 -7.38 -11.11 -15.83
N LYS A 332 -6.28 -10.58 -15.32
CA LYS A 332 -5.35 -11.33 -14.48
C LYS A 332 -5.96 -11.59 -13.11
N ASN A 333 -5.53 -12.67 -12.48
CA ASN A 333 -5.87 -12.94 -11.09
C ASN A 333 -5.56 -11.71 -10.20
N GLY A 334 -6.54 -11.26 -9.42
CA GLY A 334 -6.46 -10.09 -8.56
C GLY A 334 -6.89 -8.76 -9.21
N GLU A 335 -7.03 -8.68 -10.54
CA GLU A 335 -7.50 -7.46 -11.18
C GLU A 335 -8.98 -7.20 -10.86
N SER A 336 -9.34 -5.92 -10.83
CA SER A 336 -10.72 -5.47 -10.63
C SER A 336 -11.06 -4.30 -11.53
N TRP A 337 -12.30 -4.23 -11.99
CA TRP A 337 -12.78 -3.23 -12.95
C TRP A 337 -14.21 -2.79 -12.64
N CYS A 338 -14.61 -1.68 -13.24
CA CYS A 338 -15.92 -1.09 -13.03
C CYS A 338 -16.89 -1.40 -14.16
N GLU A 339 -18.11 -1.80 -13.79
CA GLU A 339 -19.22 -1.99 -14.71
C GLU A 339 -20.47 -1.25 -14.20
N SER A 340 -21.41 -1.00 -15.10
CA SER A 340 -22.72 -0.44 -14.78
C SER A 340 -23.83 -1.10 -15.62
N ILE A 341 -25.08 -0.96 -15.21
CA ILE A 341 -26.22 -1.66 -15.84
C ILE A 341 -26.41 -1.28 -17.32
N ASN A 342 -25.90 -0.11 -17.74
CA ASN A 342 -26.04 0.34 -19.12
C ASN A 342 -24.82 1.14 -19.59
N PRO A 343 -23.74 0.46 -20.02
CA PRO A 343 -22.52 1.11 -20.50
C PRO A 343 -22.70 1.77 -21.88
N GLU A 344 -23.75 1.42 -22.64
CA GLU A 344 -24.05 1.97 -23.97
C GLU A 344 -24.68 3.38 -23.91
N PHE A 345 -25.21 3.78 -22.76
CA PHE A 345 -25.49 5.19 -22.52
C PHE A 345 -24.17 5.92 -22.29
N ASN A 346 -23.75 6.73 -23.29
CA ASN A 346 -22.52 7.56 -23.39
C ASN A 346 -22.25 8.56 -22.22
N GLY A 347 -22.75 8.31 -21.02
CA GLY A 347 -22.93 9.29 -19.97
C GLY A 347 -22.44 8.90 -18.58
N VAL A 348 -21.84 7.71 -18.40
CA VAL A 348 -21.27 7.31 -17.10
C VAL A 348 -20.22 8.35 -16.68
N GLY A 349 -20.52 9.13 -15.65
CA GLY A 349 -19.64 10.21 -15.22
C GLY A 349 -19.63 11.46 -16.10
N ASN A 350 -20.68 11.71 -16.88
CA ASN A 350 -20.92 13.00 -17.56
C ASN A 350 -22.21 13.66 -17.07
N GLY A 351 -22.74 13.20 -15.94
CA GLY A 351 -23.95 13.76 -15.35
C GLY A 351 -25.24 13.31 -16.00
N GLN A 352 -25.23 12.16 -16.68
CA GLN A 352 -26.35 11.65 -17.47
C GLN A 352 -26.72 10.19 -17.12
N ASP A 353 -26.26 9.69 -15.98
CA ASP A 353 -26.56 8.34 -15.49
C ASP A 353 -28.06 8.03 -15.42
N ALA A 354 -28.50 6.96 -16.07
CA ALA A 354 -29.91 6.57 -16.14
C ALA A 354 -30.59 6.42 -14.76
N VAL A 355 -31.88 6.75 -14.68
CA VAL A 355 -32.67 6.49 -13.45
C VAL A 355 -32.68 4.98 -13.18
N GLY A 356 -32.29 4.61 -11.96
CA GLY A 356 -32.13 3.20 -11.55
C GLY A 356 -30.76 2.60 -11.87
N ASN A 357 -29.82 3.35 -12.49
CA ASN A 357 -28.47 2.87 -12.74
C ASN A 357 -27.72 2.60 -11.43
N ARG A 358 -26.88 1.56 -11.44
CA ARG A 358 -26.03 1.14 -10.32
C ARG A 358 -24.64 0.75 -10.84
N TYR A 359 -23.63 1.02 -10.02
CA TYR A 359 -22.24 0.65 -10.27
C TYR A 359 -21.91 -0.69 -9.62
N PHE A 360 -21.04 -1.45 -10.27
CA PHE A 360 -20.56 -2.74 -9.83
C PHE A 360 -19.03 -2.77 -9.93
N ARG A 361 -18.40 -3.31 -8.90
CA ARG A 361 -17.00 -3.73 -8.93
C ARG A 361 -16.95 -5.20 -9.31
N HIS A 362 -16.26 -5.50 -10.39
CA HIS A 362 -15.97 -6.86 -10.78
C HIS A 362 -14.53 -7.17 -10.35
N VAL A 363 -14.28 -8.40 -9.91
CA VAL A 363 -12.96 -8.84 -9.43
C VAL A 363 -12.67 -10.22 -9.98
N CYS A 364 -11.47 -10.41 -10.55
CA CYS A 364 -10.98 -11.74 -10.92
C CYS A 364 -10.28 -12.39 -9.72
N ILE A 365 -10.82 -13.50 -9.21
CA ILE A 365 -10.20 -14.26 -8.12
C ILE A 365 -10.23 -15.74 -8.47
N ASN A 366 -9.06 -16.38 -8.51
CA ASN A 366 -8.91 -17.82 -8.72
C ASN A 366 -9.54 -18.35 -10.02
N GLY A 367 -9.57 -17.53 -11.06
CA GLY A 367 -10.18 -17.84 -12.36
C GLY A 367 -11.70 -17.64 -12.38
N GLU A 368 -12.27 -17.07 -11.31
CA GLU A 368 -13.69 -16.75 -11.20
C GLU A 368 -13.91 -15.24 -11.13
N GLU A 369 -14.85 -14.74 -11.93
CA GLU A 369 -15.31 -13.36 -11.86
C GLU A 369 -16.33 -13.22 -10.72
N ILE A 370 -16.02 -12.38 -9.74
CA ILE A 370 -16.89 -12.04 -8.62
C ILE A 370 -17.44 -10.63 -8.86
N ILE A 371 -18.75 -10.48 -8.69
CA ILE A 371 -19.47 -9.23 -8.91
C ILE A 371 -19.96 -8.67 -7.59
N GLU A 372 -19.50 -7.48 -7.27
CA GLU A 372 -19.79 -6.79 -6.03
C GLU A 372 -20.51 -5.47 -6.32
N PRO A 373 -21.79 -5.34 -5.94
CA PRO A 373 -22.52 -4.12 -6.19
C PRO A 373 -22.07 -2.99 -5.26
N CYS A 374 -21.82 -1.80 -5.81
CA CYS A 374 -21.67 -0.58 -5.00
C CYS A 374 -23.01 -0.17 -4.37
N ALA A 375 -23.02 0.78 -3.43
CA ALA A 375 -24.24 1.23 -2.75
C ALA A 375 -25.38 1.66 -3.70
N ASP A 376 -26.63 1.40 -3.28
CA ASP A 376 -27.84 1.79 -4.00
C ASP A 376 -27.95 3.31 -4.18
N PHE A 377 -28.79 3.72 -5.13
CA PHE A 377 -29.07 5.13 -5.44
C PHE A 377 -27.82 5.95 -5.77
N ARG A 378 -26.78 5.30 -6.32
CA ARG A 378 -25.50 5.94 -6.66
C ARG A 378 -24.90 6.71 -5.47
N ASN A 379 -25.15 6.22 -4.25
CA ASN A 379 -24.46 6.70 -3.05
C ASN A 379 -22.97 6.35 -3.08
N GLU A 380 -22.62 5.30 -3.84
CA GLU A 380 -21.26 4.98 -4.23
C GLU A 380 -21.15 4.87 -5.75
N VAL A 381 -19.97 5.19 -6.25
CA VAL A 381 -19.55 5.04 -7.65
C VAL A 381 -18.37 4.10 -7.70
N CYS A 382 -18.30 3.28 -8.73
CA CYS A 382 -17.10 2.49 -8.99
C CYS A 382 -16.08 3.38 -9.69
N ILE A 383 -14.86 3.40 -9.16
CA ILE A 383 -13.71 4.03 -9.81
C ILE A 383 -12.65 2.97 -10.07
N GLU A 384 -12.00 3.05 -11.22
CA GLU A 384 -10.90 2.15 -11.59
C GLU A 384 -9.65 2.93 -11.98
N GLN A 385 -8.50 2.28 -11.81
CA GLN A 385 -7.20 2.80 -12.18
C GLN A 385 -6.36 1.70 -12.79
N THR A 386 -5.61 2.06 -13.82
CA THR A 386 -4.59 1.18 -14.42
C THR A 386 -3.22 1.54 -13.83
N HIS A 387 -2.42 0.52 -13.50
CA HIS A 387 -1.07 0.66 -12.99
C HIS A 387 -0.03 0.21 -14.03
N PRO A 388 0.53 1.13 -14.84
CA PRO A 388 1.49 0.77 -15.89
C PRO A 388 2.75 0.10 -15.37
N ALA A 389 3.19 0.44 -14.15
CA ALA A 389 4.35 -0.14 -13.49
C ALA A 389 4.22 -1.65 -13.22
N TYR A 390 2.99 -2.18 -13.21
CA TYR A 390 2.67 -3.58 -12.95
C TYR A 390 2.06 -4.26 -14.18
N GLY A 391 2.49 -3.85 -15.38
CA GLY A 391 2.03 -4.45 -16.64
C GLY A 391 0.54 -4.18 -16.90
N ASN A 392 0.11 -2.94 -16.64
CA ASN A 392 -1.26 -2.45 -16.77
C ASN A 392 -2.28 -3.17 -15.87
N PHE A 393 -1.86 -3.58 -14.67
CA PHE A 393 -2.77 -4.15 -13.68
C PHE A 393 -3.89 -3.16 -13.35
N ILE A 394 -5.13 -3.62 -13.29
CA ILE A 394 -6.32 -2.77 -13.07
C ILE A 394 -6.86 -3.01 -11.67
N GLU A 395 -7.08 -1.93 -10.93
CA GLU A 395 -7.71 -1.93 -9.61
C GLU A 395 -8.96 -1.06 -9.63
N ALA A 396 -10.03 -1.57 -9.02
CA ALA A 396 -11.28 -0.87 -8.87
C ALA A 396 -11.77 -0.86 -7.43
N ALA A 397 -12.52 0.19 -7.07
CA ALA A 397 -13.12 0.34 -5.76
C ALA A 397 -14.46 1.09 -5.84
N CYS A 398 -15.41 0.67 -5.02
CA CYS A 398 -16.58 1.48 -4.71
C CYS A 398 -16.17 2.60 -3.76
N ARG A 399 -16.50 3.83 -4.13
CA ARG A 399 -16.22 5.04 -3.34
C ARG A 399 -17.48 5.86 -3.21
N ILE A 400 -17.67 6.50 -2.04
CA ILE A 400 -18.75 7.46 -1.81
C ILE A 400 -18.80 8.49 -2.94
N ASN A 401 -20.00 8.73 -3.47
CA ASN A 401 -20.27 9.74 -4.47
C ASN A 401 -20.23 11.15 -3.84
N ARG A 402 -19.25 11.97 -4.20
CA ARG A 402 -18.99 13.29 -3.60
C ARG A 402 -19.60 14.42 -4.45
N TRP A 403 -20.91 14.43 -4.58
CA TRP A 403 -21.63 15.41 -5.41
C TRP A 403 -22.22 16.59 -4.61
N THR A 404 -22.37 16.44 -3.29
CA THR A 404 -23.26 17.25 -2.45
C THR A 404 -22.98 18.75 -2.47
N ASP A 405 -21.71 19.14 -2.63
CA ASP A 405 -21.28 20.54 -2.60
C ASP A 405 -20.98 21.11 -4.00
N CYS A 406 -21.27 20.37 -5.08
CA CYS A 406 -21.10 20.87 -6.46
C CYS A 406 -21.89 22.17 -6.68
N ILE A 407 -23.15 22.19 -6.26
CA ILE A 407 -24.06 23.31 -6.47
C ILE A 407 -23.63 24.61 -5.77
N ASP A 408 -22.75 24.50 -4.77
CA ASP A 408 -22.26 25.62 -3.97
C ASP A 408 -20.93 26.19 -4.52
N GLN A 409 -20.46 25.70 -5.67
CA GLN A 409 -19.23 26.20 -6.30
C GLN A 409 -19.51 27.13 -7.46
N PHE A 410 -18.86 28.29 -7.41
CA PHE A 410 -19.05 29.38 -8.38
C PHE A 410 -17.79 29.68 -9.18
N THR A 411 -16.73 28.89 -9.00
CA THR A 411 -15.50 28.98 -9.79
C THR A 411 -15.14 27.62 -10.36
N GLU A 412 -14.50 27.63 -11.53
CA GLU A 412 -14.06 26.42 -12.21
C GLU A 412 -13.05 25.62 -11.36
N GLU A 413 -12.10 26.32 -10.72
CA GLU A 413 -11.08 25.72 -9.85
C GLU A 413 -11.70 24.97 -8.67
N GLU A 414 -12.68 25.58 -7.99
CA GLU A 414 -13.35 24.93 -6.86
C GLU A 414 -14.24 23.78 -7.32
N CYS A 415 -14.94 23.94 -8.46
CA CYS A 415 -15.81 22.92 -9.03
C CYS A 415 -15.02 21.66 -9.44
N LEU A 416 -13.88 21.84 -10.08
CA LEU A 416 -13.09 20.74 -10.65
C LEU A 416 -12.05 20.16 -9.66
N ASN A 417 -12.14 20.50 -8.37
CA ASN A 417 -11.25 19.97 -7.34
C ASN A 417 -11.59 18.49 -7.01
N THR A 418 -10.94 17.56 -7.69
CA THR A 418 -11.18 16.11 -7.55
C THR A 418 -10.77 15.53 -6.19
N ASP A 419 -10.01 16.26 -5.37
CA ASP A 419 -9.70 15.84 -4.00
C ASP A 419 -10.92 15.99 -3.08
N LYS A 420 -11.84 16.89 -3.42
CA LYS A 420 -13.03 17.18 -2.60
C LYS A 420 -14.32 16.61 -3.17
N ARG A 421 -14.48 16.60 -4.49
CA ARG A 421 -15.79 16.40 -5.13
C ARG A 421 -15.68 15.77 -6.52
N ASP A 422 -16.83 15.32 -7.01
CA ASP A 422 -16.99 14.73 -8.34
C ASP A 422 -18.00 15.56 -9.13
N CYS A 423 -17.54 16.70 -9.68
CA CYS A 423 -18.37 17.64 -10.41
C CYS A 423 -17.86 17.89 -11.84
N LEU A 424 -18.70 18.50 -12.65
CA LEU A 424 -18.39 19.04 -13.96
C LEU A 424 -18.76 20.54 -14.02
N TRP A 425 -18.00 21.28 -14.82
CA TRP A 425 -18.21 22.71 -15.05
C TRP A 425 -18.93 22.91 -16.38
N ALA A 426 -20.25 23.08 -16.32
CA ALA A 426 -21.09 23.21 -17.51
C ALA A 426 -21.26 24.68 -17.90
N SER A 427 -21.24 24.96 -19.21
CA SER A 427 -21.44 26.30 -19.76
C SER A 427 -22.88 26.55 -20.21
N GLY A 428 -23.25 27.82 -20.32
CA GLY A 428 -24.53 28.25 -20.89
C GLY A 428 -25.63 28.52 -19.88
N VAL A 429 -25.43 28.17 -18.61
CA VAL A 429 -26.31 28.49 -17.48
C VAL A 429 -25.52 28.78 -16.20
N HIS A 430 -26.11 29.49 -15.24
CA HIS A 430 -25.54 29.78 -13.92
C HIS A 430 -26.65 29.94 -12.86
N TYR A 431 -26.32 29.85 -11.56
CA TYR A 431 -27.29 30.09 -10.48
C TYR A 431 -27.53 31.59 -10.25
N ASP A 432 -28.75 31.98 -9.86
CA ASP A 432 -29.01 33.37 -9.52
C ASP A 432 -28.14 33.84 -8.34
N GLY A 433 -27.38 34.92 -8.56
CA GLY A 433 -26.43 35.43 -7.56
C GLY A 433 -25.03 34.81 -7.60
N SER A 434 -24.73 33.87 -8.51
CA SER A 434 -23.39 33.26 -8.70
C SER A 434 -22.35 34.19 -9.36
N GLY A 435 -22.56 35.50 -9.33
CA GLY A 435 -21.63 36.48 -9.91
C GLY A 435 -20.33 36.57 -9.11
N SER A 436 -19.29 37.14 -9.71
CA SER A 436 -18.02 37.44 -9.03
C SER A 436 -18.25 38.21 -7.72
N LYS A 437 -17.32 38.16 -6.74
CA LYS A 437 -17.36 38.97 -5.50
C LYS A 437 -17.64 40.48 -5.75
N GLN A 438 -17.38 40.96 -6.97
CA GLN A 438 -17.63 42.32 -7.42
C GLN A 438 -19.09 42.54 -7.92
N GLU A 439 -19.73 41.53 -8.51
CA GLU A 439 -21.14 41.57 -8.91
C GLU A 439 -22.10 41.39 -7.73
N ILE A 440 -21.75 40.56 -6.74
CA ILE A 440 -22.53 40.37 -5.52
C ILE A 440 -22.70 41.70 -4.74
N LYS A 441 -21.67 42.57 -4.75
CA LYS A 441 -21.75 43.91 -4.14
C LYS A 441 -22.70 44.88 -4.86
N ASN A 442 -22.91 44.70 -6.16
CA ASN A 442 -23.81 45.54 -6.94
C ASN A 442 -25.28 45.07 -6.87
N ILE A 443 -25.52 43.81 -6.50
CA ILE A 443 -26.87 43.23 -6.37
C ILE A 443 -27.51 43.57 -5.02
N ALA A 444 -26.72 43.72 -3.95
CA ALA A 444 -27.21 44.00 -2.59
C ALA A 444 -27.97 45.34 -2.43
N ASN A 445 -27.86 46.26 -3.40
CA ASN A 445 -28.46 47.59 -3.34
C ASN A 445 -29.66 47.80 -4.28
N GLN A 446 -30.21 46.75 -4.88
CA GLN A 446 -31.39 46.87 -5.76
C GLN A 446 -32.47 45.85 -5.41
N GLU A 447 -33.45 46.27 -4.60
CA GLU A 447 -34.79 45.69 -4.62
C GLU A 447 -35.41 45.96 -6.00
N ILE A 448 -35.32 44.98 -6.90
CA ILE A 448 -36.07 44.98 -8.15
C ILE A 448 -36.89 43.70 -8.18
N GLU A 449 -38.18 43.84 -7.84
CA GLU A 449 -39.21 42.79 -7.82
C GLU A 449 -39.55 42.18 -9.21
N THR A 450 -38.69 42.33 -10.21
CA THR A 450 -38.92 41.84 -11.59
C THR A 450 -37.79 40.97 -12.17
N LYS A 451 -36.76 40.61 -11.40
CA LYS A 451 -35.59 39.88 -11.92
C LYS A 451 -35.78 38.36 -11.95
N ASN A 452 -35.27 37.73 -13.00
CA ASN A 452 -35.22 36.27 -13.18
C ASN A 452 -34.70 35.54 -11.92
N LYS A 453 -35.14 34.30 -11.66
CA LYS A 453 -34.75 33.52 -10.46
C LYS A 453 -34.39 32.07 -10.80
N GLY A 454 -33.61 31.44 -9.92
CA GLY A 454 -33.10 30.08 -10.06
C GLY A 454 -31.98 29.98 -11.09
N ILE A 455 -31.97 28.93 -11.90
CA ILE A 455 -30.97 28.80 -12.98
C ILE A 455 -31.27 29.81 -14.09
N LEU A 456 -30.27 30.62 -14.44
CA LEU A 456 -30.34 31.68 -15.43
C LEU A 456 -29.49 31.33 -16.66
N LYS A 457 -29.82 31.96 -17.80
CA LYS A 457 -29.05 31.81 -19.03
C LYS A 457 -27.68 32.47 -18.93
N GLY A 458 -26.68 31.85 -19.56
CA GLY A 458 -25.32 32.37 -19.70
C GLY A 458 -24.40 31.92 -18.57
N GLY A 459 -23.11 32.24 -18.67
CA GLY A 459 -22.13 31.88 -17.63
C GLY A 459 -21.85 30.38 -17.55
N PHE A 460 -21.55 29.93 -16.33
CA PHE A 460 -21.19 28.55 -16.01
C PHE A 460 -21.82 28.11 -14.69
N ILE A 461 -22.04 26.80 -14.56
CA ILE A 461 -22.63 26.15 -13.41
C ILE A 461 -21.80 24.93 -13.03
N CYS A 462 -21.63 24.69 -11.74
CA CYS A 462 -21.04 23.46 -11.25
C CYS A 462 -22.13 22.43 -10.95
N LEU A 463 -21.99 21.24 -11.52
CA LEU A 463 -23.00 20.19 -11.49
C LEU A 463 -22.38 18.83 -11.15
N PRO A 464 -23.12 17.90 -10.51
CA PRO A 464 -22.62 16.55 -10.27
C PRO A 464 -22.16 15.84 -11.54
N LYS A 465 -20.97 15.23 -11.46
CA LYS A 465 -20.43 14.34 -12.48
C LYS A 465 -21.15 12.99 -12.47
N TYR A 466 -21.44 12.49 -11.29
CA TYR A 466 -22.23 11.29 -11.04
C TYR A 466 -23.51 11.71 -10.29
N PRO A 467 -24.63 11.93 -10.98
CA PRO A 467 -25.84 12.43 -10.36
C PRO A 467 -26.32 11.45 -9.27
N PRO A 468 -26.76 11.92 -8.09
CA PRO A 468 -27.35 11.02 -7.10
C PRO A 468 -28.62 10.35 -7.60
N GLY A 469 -28.92 9.16 -7.09
CA GLY A 469 -30.23 8.53 -7.24
C GLY A 469 -31.18 8.98 -6.15
N PHE A 470 -32.48 9.02 -6.45
CA PHE A 470 -33.51 9.46 -5.50
C PHE A 470 -34.66 8.47 -5.34
N GLU A 471 -35.10 8.28 -4.09
CA GLU A 471 -36.34 7.58 -3.77
C GLU A 471 -37.54 8.52 -3.93
N PHE A 472 -37.97 8.79 -5.16
CA PHE A 472 -39.08 9.71 -5.45
C PHE A 472 -40.46 9.17 -5.03
N TRP A 473 -40.58 7.87 -4.79
CA TRP A 473 -41.82 7.19 -4.36
C TRP A 473 -42.00 7.16 -2.83
N LYS A 474 -41.05 7.70 -2.07
CA LYS A 474 -41.14 7.87 -0.62
C LYS A 474 -41.07 9.35 -0.25
N ASP A 475 -41.48 9.69 0.97
CA ASP A 475 -41.24 11.02 1.53
C ASP A 475 -39.73 11.21 1.75
N SER A 476 -39.08 11.85 0.79
CA SER A 476 -37.64 12.14 0.78
C SER A 476 -37.38 13.61 0.42
N ASN A 477 -36.12 14.04 0.55
CA ASN A 477 -35.66 15.38 0.14
C ASN A 477 -35.52 15.53 -1.39
N ALA A 478 -35.87 14.51 -2.18
CA ALA A 478 -35.75 14.54 -3.65
C ALA A 478 -36.43 15.75 -4.29
N LYS A 479 -37.64 16.11 -3.83
CA LYS A 479 -38.36 17.30 -4.32
C LYS A 479 -37.62 18.59 -4.05
N GLN A 480 -36.96 18.71 -2.89
CA GLN A 480 -36.17 19.89 -2.53
C GLN A 480 -34.92 19.97 -3.40
N LEU A 481 -34.21 18.86 -3.60
CA LEU A 481 -33.03 18.80 -4.46
C LEU A 481 -33.37 19.11 -5.92
N CYS A 482 -34.40 18.48 -6.49
CA CYS A 482 -34.83 18.78 -7.85
C CYS A 482 -35.31 20.24 -8.02
N SER A 483 -35.79 20.88 -6.95
CA SER A 483 -36.22 22.28 -7.01
C SER A 483 -35.07 23.26 -7.24
N LEU A 484 -33.82 22.85 -7.00
CA LEU A 484 -32.62 23.63 -7.33
C LEU A 484 -32.46 23.80 -8.84
N GLY A 485 -33.01 22.89 -9.65
CA GLY A 485 -33.04 22.97 -11.11
C GLY A 485 -34.10 23.94 -11.65
N ASN A 486 -34.91 24.58 -10.80
CA ASN A 486 -35.98 25.47 -11.27
C ASN A 486 -35.42 26.74 -11.92
N SER A 487 -36.14 27.23 -12.93
CA SER A 487 -35.84 28.51 -13.59
C SER A 487 -37.11 29.33 -13.77
N LYS A 488 -37.06 30.62 -13.40
CA LYS A 488 -38.13 31.60 -13.65
C LYS A 488 -37.55 32.77 -14.44
N GLN A 489 -37.96 32.90 -15.70
CA GLN A 489 -37.48 33.92 -16.63
C GLN A 489 -38.60 34.90 -17.03
N VAL A 490 -38.26 36.18 -17.14
CA VAL A 490 -39.11 37.23 -17.67
C VAL A 490 -38.77 37.43 -19.15
N VAL A 491 -39.81 37.45 -19.98
CA VAL A 491 -39.70 37.65 -21.43
C VAL A 491 -40.42 38.94 -21.79
N GLU A 492 -39.74 39.82 -22.53
CA GLU A 492 -40.29 41.09 -22.97
C GLU A 492 -40.97 40.95 -24.32
N PHE A 493 -42.19 41.46 -24.43
CA PHE A 493 -42.94 41.50 -25.69
C PHE A 493 -43.31 42.93 -26.04
N GLU A 494 -43.10 43.29 -27.30
CA GLU A 494 -43.67 44.48 -27.90
C GLU A 494 -45.02 44.12 -28.52
N THR A 495 -46.05 44.93 -28.26
CA THR A 495 -47.39 44.71 -28.81
C THR A 495 -47.67 45.79 -29.84
N ASN A 496 -47.99 45.38 -31.07
CA ASN A 496 -48.38 46.35 -32.09
C ASN A 496 -49.84 46.83 -31.89
N ILE A 497 -50.25 47.84 -32.65
CA ILE A 497 -51.61 48.41 -32.59
C ILE A 497 -52.75 47.40 -32.88
N PHE A 498 -52.43 46.23 -33.43
CA PHE A 498 -53.38 45.14 -33.72
C PHE A 498 -53.33 44.03 -32.65
N GLY A 499 -52.63 44.23 -31.54
CA GLY A 499 -52.51 43.25 -30.46
C GLY A 499 -51.56 42.08 -30.76
N LYS A 500 -50.86 42.07 -31.91
CA LYS A 500 -49.84 41.05 -32.18
C LYS A 500 -48.61 41.34 -31.32
N ARG A 501 -48.24 40.33 -30.53
CA ARG A 501 -47.04 40.36 -29.67
C ARG A 501 -45.84 39.87 -30.48
N LYS A 502 -44.78 40.67 -30.53
CA LYS A 502 -43.46 40.28 -31.02
C LYS A 502 -42.52 40.21 -29.83
N CYS A 503 -41.80 39.12 -29.66
CA CYS A 503 -40.82 39.02 -28.59
C CYS A 503 -39.66 40.00 -28.86
N LYS A 504 -39.26 40.74 -27.83
CA LYS A 504 -38.28 41.83 -27.90
C LYS A 504 -37.02 41.55 -27.07
N GLY A 505 -37.15 40.81 -25.98
CA GLY A 505 -36.02 40.50 -25.09
C GLY A 505 -36.20 39.17 -24.38
N ASN A 506 -35.09 38.44 -24.20
CA ASN A 506 -35.02 37.12 -23.58
C ASN A 506 -35.91 36.07 -24.28
N CYS A 507 -35.99 36.12 -25.60
CA CYS A 507 -36.89 35.28 -26.41
C CYS A 507 -36.45 33.82 -26.47
N GLU A 508 -35.15 33.59 -26.34
CA GLU A 508 -34.51 32.28 -26.37
C GLU A 508 -35.03 31.33 -25.29
N VAL A 509 -35.54 31.83 -24.16
CA VAL A 509 -36.07 30.99 -23.08
C VAL A 509 -37.43 30.38 -23.45
N LEU A 510 -38.00 30.79 -24.58
CA LEU A 510 -39.18 30.20 -25.19
C LEU A 510 -38.84 29.10 -26.20
N GLU A 511 -37.56 28.95 -26.57
CA GLU A 511 -37.09 27.96 -27.54
C GLU A 511 -36.91 26.58 -26.90
N LYS A 512 -37.01 25.53 -27.73
CA LYS A 512 -36.78 24.13 -27.33
C LYS A 512 -35.39 23.95 -26.71
N SER A 513 -34.37 24.56 -27.33
CA SER A 513 -32.96 24.51 -26.90
C SER A 513 -32.75 24.93 -25.44
N TRP A 514 -33.52 25.91 -24.96
CA TRP A 514 -33.50 26.32 -23.55
C TRP A 514 -34.08 25.25 -22.65
N VAL A 515 -35.21 24.65 -23.03
CA VAL A 515 -35.85 23.58 -22.27
C VAL A 515 -34.96 22.34 -22.20
N ASP A 516 -34.29 21.98 -23.30
CA ASP A 516 -33.30 20.89 -23.32
C ASP A 516 -32.11 21.20 -22.40
N THR A 517 -31.60 22.44 -22.42
CA THR A 517 -30.51 22.90 -21.55
C THR A 517 -30.89 22.81 -20.08
N MET A 518 -32.09 23.27 -19.74
CA MET A 518 -32.62 23.17 -18.39
C MET A 518 -32.86 21.73 -17.97
N ASN A 519 -33.34 20.88 -18.88
CA ASN A 519 -33.53 19.47 -18.59
C ASN A 519 -32.21 18.77 -18.29
N ARG A 520 -31.14 19.04 -19.05
CA ARG A 520 -29.80 18.53 -18.74
C ARG A 520 -29.33 18.97 -17.36
N ALA A 521 -29.48 20.24 -17.01
CA ALA A 521 -29.13 20.72 -15.67
C ALA A 521 -29.93 20.01 -14.56
N CYS A 522 -31.22 19.72 -14.79
CA CYS A 522 -32.02 18.92 -13.85
C CYS A 522 -31.50 17.48 -13.73
N ILE A 523 -31.24 16.81 -14.85
CA ILE A 523 -30.68 15.45 -14.91
C ILE A 523 -29.35 15.36 -14.14
N ASN A 524 -28.49 16.38 -14.28
CA ASN A 524 -27.25 16.46 -13.55
C ASN A 524 -27.43 16.51 -12.02
N LEU A 525 -28.54 17.07 -11.52
CA LEU A 525 -28.81 17.16 -10.09
C LEU A 525 -29.29 15.82 -9.49
N GLY A 526 -29.58 14.83 -10.32
CA GLY A 526 -30.02 13.49 -9.92
C GLY A 526 -31.17 13.00 -10.78
N ASP A 527 -32.04 12.18 -10.20
CA ASP A 527 -33.24 11.65 -10.88
C ASP A 527 -34.35 12.74 -11.04
N CYS A 528 -34.02 13.86 -11.70
CA CYS A 528 -34.90 15.02 -11.93
C CYS A 528 -35.13 15.28 -13.44
N GLY A 529 -36.22 15.99 -13.77
CA GLY A 529 -36.53 16.37 -15.15
C GLY A 529 -37.26 15.28 -15.95
N ALA A 530 -37.23 15.39 -17.28
CA ALA A 530 -37.60 14.32 -18.19
C ALA A 530 -36.40 13.40 -18.41
N TYR A 531 -36.63 12.09 -18.32
CA TYR A 531 -35.56 11.10 -18.19
C TYR A 531 -35.91 9.76 -18.87
N ILE A 532 -34.89 8.99 -19.25
CA ILE A 532 -34.94 7.58 -19.66
C ILE A 532 -34.36 6.67 -18.57
N ASN A 533 -35.14 5.71 -18.06
CA ASN A 533 -34.63 4.77 -17.04
C ASN A 533 -33.80 3.61 -17.66
N ILE A 534 -33.23 2.76 -16.81
CA ILE A 534 -32.45 1.57 -17.25
C ILE A 534 -33.22 0.56 -18.13
N ASN A 535 -34.55 0.66 -18.23
CA ASN A 535 -35.39 -0.14 -19.12
C ASN A 535 -35.72 0.60 -20.43
N ASN A 536 -34.98 1.66 -20.76
CA ASN A 536 -35.20 2.52 -21.93
C ASN A 536 -36.59 3.20 -21.97
N VAL A 537 -37.26 3.35 -20.83
CA VAL A 537 -38.58 3.99 -20.75
C VAL A 537 -38.44 5.49 -20.51
N TYR A 538 -38.93 6.28 -21.46
CA TYR A 538 -39.03 7.74 -21.35
C TYR A 538 -40.15 8.17 -20.38
N THR A 539 -39.86 9.15 -19.54
CA THR A 539 -40.83 9.83 -18.67
C THR A 539 -40.59 11.34 -18.64
N ASP A 540 -41.64 12.15 -18.52
CA ASP A 540 -41.57 13.60 -18.36
C ASP A 540 -42.19 14.12 -17.05
N PHE A 541 -42.48 13.21 -16.11
CA PHE A 541 -43.16 13.54 -14.86
C PHE A 541 -42.37 14.50 -13.97
N GLY A 542 -41.03 14.50 -14.08
CA GLY A 542 -40.14 15.36 -13.31
C GLY A 542 -39.97 16.77 -13.89
N VAL A 543 -40.63 17.13 -14.99
CA VAL A 543 -40.51 18.44 -15.63
C VAL A 543 -41.87 19.10 -15.89
N VAL A 544 -41.94 20.42 -15.65
CA VAL A 544 -43.12 21.23 -15.93
C VAL A 544 -42.71 22.57 -16.53
N VAL A 545 -43.12 22.82 -17.77
CA VAL A 545 -42.92 24.13 -18.43
C VAL A 545 -44.22 24.93 -18.36
N LYS A 546 -44.14 26.18 -17.89
CA LYS A 546 -45.30 27.10 -17.80
C LYS A 546 -44.97 28.45 -18.44
N TYR A 547 -45.85 28.95 -19.30
CA TYR A 547 -45.81 30.34 -19.77
C TYR A 547 -46.95 31.12 -19.15
N ASN A 548 -46.61 32.18 -18.41
CA ASN A 548 -47.57 33.00 -17.67
C ASN A 548 -48.56 32.15 -16.83
N GLY A 549 -48.03 31.18 -16.08
CA GLY A 549 -48.80 30.24 -15.26
C GLY A 549 -49.48 29.09 -16.01
N THR A 550 -49.58 29.15 -17.34
CA THR A 550 -50.23 28.12 -18.16
C THR A 550 -49.24 27.02 -18.55
N ARG A 551 -49.53 25.76 -18.21
CA ARG A 551 -48.69 24.60 -18.58
C ARG A 551 -48.62 24.46 -20.10
N LYS A 552 -47.41 24.22 -20.62
CA LYS A 552 -47.18 23.88 -22.03
C LYS A 552 -47.04 22.37 -22.20
N ASN A 553 -47.54 21.86 -23.32
CA ASN A 553 -47.42 20.44 -23.64
C ASN A 553 -46.00 20.14 -24.10
N ILE A 554 -45.34 19.20 -23.41
CA ILE A 554 -43.96 18.76 -23.69
C ILE A 554 -43.94 17.79 -24.89
N GLN A 555 -45.03 17.06 -25.13
CA GLN A 555 -45.22 16.16 -26.27
C GLN A 555 -45.30 16.89 -27.62
N GLY A 556 -45.41 18.22 -27.63
CA GLY A 556 -45.43 19.05 -28.85
C GLY A 556 -44.05 19.35 -29.44
N GLY A 557 -43.03 18.55 -29.11
CA GLY A 557 -41.65 18.71 -29.62
C GLY A 557 -40.69 19.47 -28.70
N LEU A 558 -41.11 19.86 -27.49
CA LEU A 558 -40.31 20.69 -26.58
C LEU A 558 -39.14 19.95 -25.90
N LEU A 559 -39.13 18.61 -25.97
CA LEU A 559 -38.06 17.70 -25.51
C LEU A 559 -37.95 16.47 -26.44
N SER A 560 -38.24 16.65 -27.75
CA SER A 560 -38.28 15.48 -28.66
C SER A 560 -36.95 14.75 -28.77
N ASP A 561 -35.82 15.41 -28.53
CA ASP A 561 -34.48 14.79 -28.67
C ASP A 561 -34.27 13.68 -27.63
N VAL A 562 -34.75 13.89 -26.39
CA VAL A 562 -34.70 12.89 -25.32
C VAL A 562 -35.62 11.70 -25.65
N LYS A 563 -36.78 11.98 -26.26
CA LYS A 563 -37.71 10.94 -26.67
C LYS A 563 -37.18 10.13 -27.87
N GLU A 564 -36.60 10.80 -28.85
CA GLU A 564 -36.00 10.21 -30.05
C GLU A 564 -34.80 9.33 -29.69
N SER A 565 -33.99 9.71 -28.70
CA SER A 565 -32.90 8.87 -28.18
C SER A 565 -33.42 7.55 -27.59
N ALA A 566 -34.53 7.57 -26.84
CA ALA A 566 -35.14 6.34 -26.32
C ALA A 566 -35.66 5.42 -27.44
N GLU A 567 -36.29 6.00 -28.47
CA GLU A 567 -36.82 5.27 -29.62
C GLU A 567 -35.72 4.65 -30.50
N GLN A 568 -34.58 5.33 -30.66
CA GLN A 568 -33.42 4.82 -31.39
C GLN A 568 -32.73 3.67 -30.67
N THR A 569 -32.54 3.76 -29.34
CA THR A 569 -31.95 2.67 -28.54
C THR A 569 -32.85 1.44 -28.54
N ALA A 570 -34.17 1.61 -28.41
CA ALA A 570 -35.12 0.49 -28.49
C ALA A 570 -35.10 -0.21 -29.85
N GLN A 571 -34.99 0.55 -30.95
CA GLN A 571 -34.83 -0.03 -32.30
C GLN A 571 -33.51 -0.78 -32.46
N GLN A 572 -32.41 -0.29 -31.87
CA GLN A 572 -31.11 -0.95 -31.93
C GLN A 572 -31.11 -2.26 -31.12
N GLU A 573 -31.77 -2.29 -29.95
CA GLU A 573 -31.95 -3.52 -29.17
C GLU A 573 -32.80 -4.57 -29.92
N GLU A 574 -33.87 -4.15 -30.60
CA GLU A 574 -34.67 -5.04 -31.46
C GLU A 574 -33.87 -5.60 -32.65
N ILE A 575 -33.03 -4.77 -33.28
CA ILE A 575 -32.13 -5.20 -34.37
C ILE A 575 -31.08 -6.19 -33.84
N ASN A 576 -30.48 -5.92 -32.68
CA ASN A 576 -29.48 -6.80 -32.06
C ASN A 576 -30.10 -8.14 -31.62
N GLN A 577 -31.33 -8.14 -31.09
CA GLN A 577 -32.07 -9.37 -30.77
C GLN A 577 -32.45 -10.16 -32.03
N GLN A 578 -32.84 -9.49 -33.12
CA GLN A 578 -33.11 -10.16 -34.40
C GLN A 578 -31.84 -10.76 -35.01
N GLN A 579 -30.69 -10.07 -34.95
CA GLN A 579 -29.41 -10.58 -35.42
C GLN A 579 -28.90 -11.77 -34.59
N ASN A 580 -29.09 -11.76 -33.28
CA ASN A 580 -28.77 -12.91 -32.42
C ASN A 580 -29.69 -14.11 -32.67
N SER A 581 -30.96 -13.88 -33.06
CA SER A 581 -31.87 -14.96 -33.46
C SER A 581 -31.53 -15.57 -34.84
N PHE A 582 -30.88 -14.80 -35.73
CA PHE A 582 -30.43 -15.27 -37.04
C PHE A 582 -29.11 -16.04 -37.01
N ASN A 583 -28.27 -15.81 -35.99
CA ASN A 583 -26.98 -16.51 -35.80
C ASN A 583 -27.09 -17.77 -34.93
N ALA A 584 -28.29 -18.14 -34.47
CA ALA A 584 -28.53 -19.43 -33.85
C ALA A 584 -28.65 -20.51 -34.93
N GLU A 585 -27.57 -21.27 -35.17
CA GLU A 585 -27.61 -22.47 -36.01
C GLU A 585 -28.73 -23.43 -35.54
N PRO A 586 -29.49 -24.04 -36.46
CA PRO A 586 -30.54 -24.97 -36.08
C PRO A 586 -29.91 -26.22 -35.45
N LYS A 587 -30.25 -26.50 -34.18
CA LYS A 587 -29.97 -27.79 -33.57
C LYS A 587 -30.62 -28.88 -34.42
N GLU A 588 -29.79 -29.80 -34.93
CA GLU A 588 -30.22 -30.99 -35.65
C GLU A 588 -31.26 -31.75 -34.80
N ASN A 589 -32.47 -31.88 -35.33
CA ASN A 589 -33.47 -32.81 -34.81
C ASN A 589 -33.06 -34.23 -35.23
N GLU A 590 -32.57 -35.01 -34.26
CA GLU A 590 -32.49 -36.46 -34.35
C GLU A 590 -33.86 -37.03 -34.75
N THR A 591 -33.92 -37.61 -35.94
CA THR A 591 -35.08 -38.34 -36.42
C THR A 591 -34.85 -39.82 -36.12
N ILE A 592 -35.41 -40.31 -35.02
CA ILE A 592 -35.47 -41.75 -34.71
C ILE A 592 -36.52 -42.38 -35.62
N PHE A 593 -36.08 -43.16 -36.61
CA PHE A 593 -36.95 -44.08 -37.36
C PHE A 593 -36.93 -45.45 -36.68
N ASN A 594 -38.10 -45.89 -36.21
CA ASN A 594 -38.37 -47.29 -35.90
C ASN A 594 -38.37 -48.11 -37.20
N LYS A 595 -37.36 -48.98 -37.37
CA LYS A 595 -37.55 -50.37 -37.77
C LYS A 595 -36.33 -51.22 -37.45
#